data_AF-A0AAV1LNU6-F1
#
_entry.id   AF-A0AAV1LNU6-F1
#
_cell.length_a   1.000
_cell.length_b   1.000
_cell.length_c   1.000
_cell.angle_alpha   90.00
_cell.angle_beta   90.00
_cell.angle_gamma   90.00
#
_symmetry.space_group_name_H-M   'P 1'
#
loop_
_entity.id
_entity.type
_entity.pdbx_description
1 polymer ?
#
loop_
_entity_poly.entity_id
_entity_poly.type
_entity_poly.pdbx_seq_one_letter_code
_entity_poly.pdbx_strand_id
1 'polypeptide(L)'
;MAILKAVKYVADKNYKALFNILSDSRSAIQTICDPSSLNPIAAEIRGKIMSMEHNKAKIMLYWINTHNGIQGNEKADVLVKRAALKNKQRPAYDRVPLSYAKRLAKWSPCSLQVWQKRYEASPISNLTKIFFPDILIAYKIIKNIKKTHLTTQLFTGHGVNKAYLYKYKLSSSPGCICDENLEQTVEHLLIDCPRFSKTSFESECSMGVTIKKDNLSIIMQDNNCRTIFMKFALRVLRIISKENGSKHID
;
A
#
# COMPACT_ATOMS: atom_id res chain seq x y z
N MET A 1 -23.97 -20.82 1.11
CA MET A 1 -24.38 -22.02 0.35
C MET A 1 -25.31 -22.95 1.13
N ALA A 2 -25.06 -23.27 2.41
CA ALA A 2 -25.96 -24.12 3.20
C ALA A 2 -27.40 -23.57 3.27
N ILE A 3 -27.56 -22.27 3.56
CA ILE A 3 -28.87 -21.60 3.58
C ILE A 3 -29.60 -21.71 2.22
N LEU A 4 -28.89 -21.49 1.11
CA LEU A 4 -29.49 -21.62 -0.24
C LEU A 4 -30.00 -23.05 -0.50
N LYS A 5 -29.24 -24.09 -0.10
CA LYS A 5 -29.67 -25.47 -0.24
C LYS A 5 -30.90 -25.78 0.62
N ALA A 6 -30.94 -25.26 1.86
CA ALA A 6 -32.11 -25.42 2.73
C ALA A 6 -33.34 -24.72 2.15
N VAL A 7 -33.21 -23.50 1.64
CA VAL A 7 -34.31 -22.77 0.97
C VAL A 7 -34.79 -23.51 -0.28
N LYS A 8 -33.88 -24.05 -1.11
CA LYS A 8 -34.25 -24.88 -2.27
C LYS A 8 -35.02 -26.13 -1.85
N TYR A 9 -34.52 -26.86 -0.85
CA TYR A 9 -35.19 -28.05 -0.33
C TYR A 9 -36.61 -27.76 0.17
N VAL A 10 -36.80 -26.65 0.88
CA VAL A 10 -38.12 -26.22 1.35
C VAL A 10 -39.03 -25.86 0.17
N ALA A 11 -38.51 -25.15 -0.83
CA ALA A 11 -39.26 -24.78 -2.01
C ALA A 11 -39.74 -26.01 -2.80
N ASP A 12 -38.90 -27.05 -2.93
CA ASP A 12 -39.24 -28.27 -3.66
C ASP A 12 -40.36 -29.10 -2.98
N LYS A 13 -40.56 -28.93 -1.68
CA LYS A 13 -41.58 -29.66 -0.92
C LYS A 13 -42.99 -29.07 -1.01
N ASN A 14 -43.11 -27.82 -1.45
CA ASN A 14 -44.38 -27.11 -1.69
C ASN A 14 -45.41 -27.17 -0.54
N TYR A 15 -44.96 -27.22 0.72
CA TYR A 15 -45.88 -27.14 1.86
C TYR A 15 -46.24 -25.67 2.16
N LYS A 16 -47.53 -25.42 2.41
CA LYS A 16 -48.04 -24.11 2.83
C LYS A 16 -47.88 -23.94 4.33
N ALA A 17 -46.65 -23.74 4.77
CA ALA A 17 -46.28 -23.67 6.19
C ALA A 17 -45.25 -22.57 6.48
N LEU A 18 -45.06 -22.30 7.77
CA LEU A 18 -43.95 -21.51 8.28
C LEU A 18 -42.72 -22.40 8.47
N PHE A 19 -41.59 -21.99 7.89
CA PHE A 19 -40.30 -22.68 8.00
C PHE A 19 -39.27 -21.78 8.67
N ASN A 20 -38.64 -22.31 9.72
CA ASN A 20 -37.57 -21.62 10.43
C ASN A 20 -36.23 -22.24 10.02
N ILE A 21 -35.34 -21.45 9.41
CA ILE A 21 -33.98 -21.86 9.08
C ILE A 21 -33.04 -21.23 10.10
N LEU A 22 -32.38 -22.08 10.88
CA LEU A 22 -31.41 -21.69 11.90
C LEU A 22 -30.01 -21.78 11.30
N SER A 23 -29.21 -20.72 11.42
CA SER A 23 -27.82 -20.68 10.95
C SER A 23 -26.94 -19.97 11.96
N ASP A 24 -25.73 -20.49 12.16
CA ASP A 24 -24.71 -19.92 13.05
C ASP A 24 -23.92 -18.77 12.39
N SER A 25 -23.87 -18.76 11.06
CA SER A 25 -23.22 -17.72 10.27
C SER A 25 -24.00 -16.39 10.22
N ARG A 26 -23.85 -15.55 11.27
CA ARG A 26 -24.45 -14.20 11.36
C ARG A 26 -24.21 -13.33 10.13
N SER A 27 -22.98 -13.34 9.61
CA SER A 27 -22.59 -12.55 8.43
C SER A 27 -23.37 -12.96 7.17
N ALA A 28 -23.67 -14.25 7.01
CA ALA A 28 -24.46 -14.76 5.89
C ALA A 28 -25.92 -14.28 5.99
N ILE A 29 -26.53 -14.33 7.18
CA ILE A 29 -27.88 -13.82 7.40
C ILE A 29 -27.92 -12.32 7.13
N GLN A 30 -26.98 -11.54 7.68
CA GLN A 30 -26.90 -10.10 7.42
C GLN A 30 -26.77 -9.78 5.92
N THR A 31 -25.93 -10.52 5.19
CA THR A 31 -25.75 -10.35 3.74
C THR A 31 -27.03 -10.67 2.95
N ILE A 32 -27.83 -11.65 3.41
CA ILE A 32 -29.12 -11.98 2.81
C ILE A 32 -30.15 -10.89 3.10
N CYS A 33 -30.22 -10.41 4.34
CA CYS A 33 -31.15 -9.38 4.78
C CYS A 33 -30.85 -7.99 4.21
N ASP A 34 -29.61 -7.71 3.81
CA ASP A 34 -29.22 -6.46 3.16
C ASP A 34 -29.64 -6.43 1.68
N PRO A 35 -30.59 -5.56 1.28
CA PRO A 35 -31.02 -5.44 -0.12
C PRO A 35 -29.94 -4.88 -1.04
N SER A 36 -28.97 -4.12 -0.51
CA SER A 36 -27.89 -3.50 -1.28
C SER A 36 -26.76 -4.48 -1.63
N SER A 37 -26.73 -5.64 -0.97
CA SER A 37 -25.73 -6.67 -1.22
C SER A 37 -25.85 -7.27 -2.62
N LEU A 38 -24.80 -7.05 -3.43
CA LEU A 38 -24.64 -7.59 -4.79
C LEU A 38 -24.19 -9.06 -4.82
N ASN A 39 -24.18 -9.76 -3.68
CA ASN A 39 -23.80 -11.16 -3.65
C ASN A 39 -24.86 -12.00 -4.39
N PRO A 40 -24.49 -12.73 -5.47
CA PRO A 40 -25.46 -13.46 -6.30
C PRO A 40 -26.18 -14.57 -5.53
N ILE A 41 -25.51 -15.22 -4.57
CA ILE A 41 -26.12 -16.24 -3.72
C ILE A 41 -27.16 -15.62 -2.79
N ALA A 42 -26.86 -14.44 -2.22
CA ALA A 42 -27.80 -13.73 -1.37
C ALA A 42 -29.03 -13.24 -2.16
N ALA A 43 -28.82 -12.72 -3.36
CA ALA A 43 -29.89 -12.33 -4.28
C ALA A 43 -30.78 -13.53 -4.67
N GLU A 44 -30.19 -14.69 -4.99
CA GLU A 44 -30.94 -15.91 -5.28
C GLU A 44 -31.77 -16.38 -4.08
N ILE A 45 -31.21 -16.34 -2.87
CA ILE A 45 -31.94 -16.69 -1.64
C ILE A 45 -33.14 -15.73 -1.46
N ARG A 46 -32.93 -14.41 -1.57
CA ARG A 46 -34.00 -13.41 -1.44
C ARG A 46 -35.11 -13.64 -2.46
N GLY A 47 -34.76 -13.84 -3.74
CA GLY A 47 -35.73 -14.10 -4.80
C GLY A 47 -36.56 -15.37 -4.53
N LYS A 48 -35.93 -16.42 -4.01
CA LYS A 48 -36.65 -17.64 -3.61
C LYS A 48 -37.56 -17.43 -2.40
N ILE A 49 -37.11 -16.72 -1.37
CA ILE A 49 -37.95 -16.39 -0.20
C ILE A 49 -39.18 -15.59 -0.64
N MET A 50 -38.98 -14.57 -1.50
CA MET A 50 -40.08 -13.78 -2.07
C MET A 50 -41.06 -14.65 -2.87
N SER A 51 -40.57 -15.54 -3.74
CA SER A 51 -41.43 -16.46 -4.50
C SER A 51 -42.25 -17.41 -3.62
N MET A 52 -41.70 -17.83 -2.48
CA MET A 52 -42.39 -18.69 -1.53
C MET A 52 -43.50 -17.96 -0.78
N GLU A 53 -43.29 -16.69 -0.45
CA GLU A 53 -44.30 -15.85 0.20
C GLU A 53 -45.55 -15.70 -0.70
N HIS A 54 -45.36 -15.53 -2.01
CA HIS A 54 -46.45 -15.55 -2.99
C HIS A 54 -47.23 -16.88 -3.00
N ASN A 55 -46.57 -18.01 -2.69
CA ASN A 55 -47.17 -19.34 -2.61
C ASN A 55 -47.76 -19.69 -1.23
N LYS A 56 -47.96 -18.69 -0.35
CA LYS A 56 -48.48 -18.85 1.03
C LYS A 56 -47.57 -19.70 1.92
N ALA A 57 -46.27 -19.76 1.64
CA ALA A 57 -45.26 -20.38 2.50
C ALA A 57 -44.29 -19.30 3.00
N LYS A 58 -43.94 -19.32 4.29
CA LYS A 58 -43.10 -18.28 4.89
C LYS A 58 -41.80 -18.87 5.39
N ILE A 59 -40.67 -18.29 5.01
CA ILE A 59 -39.34 -18.69 5.48
C ILE A 59 -38.77 -17.60 6.38
N MET A 60 -38.43 -17.97 7.62
CA MET A 60 -37.80 -17.09 8.61
C MET A 60 -36.35 -17.55 8.85
N LEU A 61 -35.41 -16.61 8.78
CA LEU A 61 -33.99 -16.88 9.05
C LEU A 61 -33.66 -16.44 10.48
N TYR A 62 -33.07 -17.34 11.27
CA TYR A 62 -32.65 -17.07 12.64
C TYR A 62 -31.16 -17.31 12.82
N TRP A 63 -30.50 -16.34 13.45
CA TRP A 63 -29.13 -16.52 13.89
C TRP A 63 -29.10 -17.26 15.23
N ILE A 64 -28.28 -18.31 15.29
CA ILE A 64 -28.01 -19.04 16.54
C ILE A 64 -26.53 -18.88 16.90
N ASN A 65 -26.21 -18.85 18.19
CA ASN A 65 -24.83 -18.79 18.62
C ASN A 65 -24.15 -20.15 18.41
N THR A 66 -22.96 -20.14 17.79
CA THR A 66 -22.09 -21.31 17.74
C THR A 66 -21.68 -21.65 19.18
N HIS A 67 -21.72 -22.92 19.57
CA HIS A 67 -21.31 -23.44 20.90
C HIS A 67 -22.34 -23.51 22.04
N ASN A 68 -23.63 -23.32 21.78
CA ASN A 68 -24.68 -23.55 22.79
C ASN A 68 -25.18 -25.02 22.87
N GLY A 69 -24.43 -26.01 22.35
CA GLY A 69 -24.82 -27.42 22.41
C GLY A 69 -26.09 -27.79 21.61
N ILE A 70 -26.48 -26.96 20.62
CA ILE A 70 -27.67 -27.24 19.80
C ILE A 70 -27.37 -28.44 18.91
N GLN A 71 -27.89 -29.60 19.28
CA GLN A 71 -27.63 -30.88 18.62
C GLN A 71 -27.87 -30.84 17.10
N GLY A 72 -28.86 -30.07 16.64
CA GLY A 72 -29.15 -29.89 15.21
C GLY A 72 -28.04 -29.15 14.45
N ASN A 73 -27.46 -28.10 15.05
CA ASN A 73 -26.35 -27.34 14.45
C ASN A 73 -25.08 -28.20 14.38
N GLU A 74 -24.77 -28.92 15.46
CA GLU A 74 -23.60 -29.82 15.51
C GLU A 74 -23.70 -30.93 14.46
N LYS A 75 -24.88 -31.54 14.31
CA LYS A 75 -25.14 -32.53 13.25
C LYS A 75 -24.94 -31.91 11.86
N ALA A 76 -25.44 -30.70 11.63
CA ALA A 76 -25.26 -29.99 10.37
C ALA A 76 -23.77 -29.74 10.07
N ASP A 77 -23.00 -29.28 11.05
CA ASP A 77 -21.55 -29.05 10.92
C ASP A 77 -20.78 -30.33 10.61
N VAL A 78 -21.10 -31.44 11.30
CA VAL A 78 -20.50 -32.75 11.03
C VAL A 78 -20.80 -33.20 9.59
N LEU A 79 -22.03 -33.03 9.11
CA LEU A 79 -22.41 -33.36 7.75
C LEU A 79 -21.67 -32.50 6.72
N VAL A 80 -21.56 -31.18 6.97
CA VAL A 80 -20.81 -30.27 6.10
C VAL A 80 -19.33 -30.64 6.05
N LYS A 81 -18.69 -30.92 7.19
CA LYS A 81 -17.29 -31.36 7.26
C LYS A 81 -17.07 -32.67 6.50
N ARG A 82 -17.95 -33.66 6.68
CA ARG A 82 -17.89 -34.92 5.93
C ARG A 82 -18.06 -34.72 4.43
N ALA A 83 -18.97 -33.85 4.01
CA ALA A 83 -19.17 -33.53 2.59
C ALA A 83 -17.96 -32.81 1.98
N ALA A 84 -17.35 -31.88 2.72
CA ALA A 84 -16.15 -31.16 2.28
C ALA A 84 -14.94 -32.09 2.08
N LEU A 85 -14.80 -33.13 2.91
CA LEU A 85 -13.73 -34.14 2.77
C LEU A 85 -13.93 -35.05 1.55
N LYS A 86 -15.18 -35.39 1.22
CA LYS A 86 -15.51 -36.31 0.12
C LYS A 86 -15.57 -35.65 -1.25
N ASN A 87 -15.80 -34.35 -1.33
CA ASN A 87 -16.11 -33.68 -2.59
C ASN A 87 -15.41 -32.31 -2.68
N LYS A 88 -14.25 -32.26 -3.35
CA LYS A 88 -13.54 -31.01 -3.67
C LYS A 88 -14.24 -30.29 -4.82
N GLN A 89 -15.37 -29.65 -4.52
CA GLN A 89 -16.06 -28.80 -5.48
C GLN A 89 -15.37 -27.43 -5.61
N ARG A 90 -15.44 -26.83 -6.80
CA ARG A 90 -15.02 -25.43 -6.98
C ARG A 90 -15.84 -24.51 -6.06
N PRO A 91 -15.26 -23.40 -5.59
CA PRO A 91 -15.99 -22.43 -4.79
C PRO A 91 -17.27 -21.98 -5.50
N ALA A 92 -18.37 -21.99 -4.77
CA ALA A 92 -19.66 -21.48 -5.21
C ALA A 92 -19.66 -19.99 -5.60
N TYR A 93 -18.67 -19.26 -5.11
CA TYR A 93 -18.42 -17.86 -5.39
C TYR A 93 -16.91 -17.66 -5.34
N ASP A 94 -16.33 -17.27 -6.47
CA ASP A 94 -14.89 -17.09 -6.68
C ASP A 94 -14.51 -15.63 -6.95
N ARG A 95 -15.50 -14.73 -6.97
CA ARG A 95 -15.23 -13.29 -7.15
C ARG A 95 -14.53 -12.73 -5.93
N VAL A 96 -13.48 -11.99 -6.21
CA VAL A 96 -12.68 -11.28 -5.20
C VAL A 96 -13.21 -9.88 -4.97
N PRO A 97 -12.99 -9.28 -3.78
CA PRO A 97 -13.29 -7.87 -3.57
C PRO A 97 -12.60 -6.98 -4.60
N LEU A 98 -13.25 -5.90 -5.03
CA LEU A 98 -12.66 -4.93 -5.96
C LEU A 98 -11.33 -4.37 -5.45
N SER A 99 -11.20 -4.18 -4.13
CA SER A 99 -9.95 -3.77 -3.49
C SER A 99 -8.81 -4.76 -3.71
N TYR A 100 -9.09 -6.05 -3.71
CA TYR A 100 -8.13 -7.11 -4.02
C TYR A 100 -7.70 -7.06 -5.48
N ALA A 101 -8.65 -6.97 -6.41
CA ALA A 101 -8.36 -6.85 -7.84
C ALA A 101 -7.53 -5.60 -8.17
N LYS A 102 -7.90 -4.44 -7.61
CA LYS A 102 -7.14 -3.19 -7.76
C LYS A 102 -5.72 -3.32 -7.23
N ARG A 103 -5.53 -3.99 -6.08
CA ARG A 103 -4.21 -4.24 -5.51
C ARG A 103 -3.34 -5.10 -6.42
N LEU A 104 -3.90 -6.16 -6.99
CA LEU A 104 -3.17 -7.01 -7.95
C LEU A 104 -2.79 -6.22 -9.21
N ALA A 105 -3.73 -5.45 -9.77
CA ALA A 105 -3.47 -4.64 -10.95
C ALA A 105 -2.34 -3.63 -10.71
N LYS A 106 -2.37 -2.92 -9.56
CA LYS A 106 -1.35 -1.92 -9.19
C LYS A 106 0.08 -2.47 -9.20
N TRP A 107 0.27 -3.70 -8.74
CA TRP A 107 1.56 -4.37 -8.64
C TRP A 107 1.82 -5.35 -9.80
N SER A 108 1.01 -5.30 -10.85
CA SER A 108 1.21 -6.15 -12.03
C SER A 108 2.49 -5.76 -12.78
N PRO A 109 3.18 -6.71 -13.44
CA PRO A 109 4.38 -6.42 -14.22
C PRO A 109 4.16 -5.31 -15.26
N CYS A 110 3.01 -5.32 -15.95
CA CYS A 110 2.65 -4.29 -16.93
C CYS A 110 2.52 -2.90 -16.29
N SER A 111 1.82 -2.78 -15.14
CA SER A 111 1.67 -1.49 -14.45
C SER A 111 3.00 -0.95 -13.94
N LEU A 112 3.87 -1.85 -13.44
CA LEU A 112 5.20 -1.50 -12.97
C LEU A 112 6.11 -1.04 -14.12
N GLN A 113 6.09 -1.72 -15.26
CA GLN A 113 6.84 -1.32 -16.45
C GLN A 113 6.40 0.07 -16.94
N VAL A 114 5.09 0.34 -16.99
CA VAL A 114 4.58 1.68 -17.37
C VAL A 114 5.04 2.74 -16.38
N TRP A 115 5.03 2.44 -15.07
CA TRP A 115 5.49 3.37 -14.05
C TRP A 115 7.00 3.64 -14.15
N GLN A 116 7.83 2.60 -14.30
CA GLN A 116 9.27 2.75 -14.52
C GLN A 116 9.58 3.60 -15.76
N LYS A 117 8.94 3.32 -16.90
CA LYS A 117 9.12 4.12 -18.14
C LYS A 117 8.77 5.59 -17.95
N ARG A 118 7.64 5.89 -17.30
CA ARG A 118 7.24 7.28 -17.01
C ARG A 118 8.22 7.96 -16.06
N TYR A 119 8.73 7.21 -15.09
CA TYR A 119 9.71 7.70 -14.13
C TYR A 119 11.02 8.07 -14.87
N GLU A 120 11.57 7.16 -15.66
CA GLU A 120 12.77 7.38 -16.49
C GLU A 120 12.61 8.55 -17.46
N ALA A 121 11.45 8.70 -18.10
CA ALA A 121 11.18 9.79 -19.04
C ALA A 121 10.99 11.16 -18.37
N SER A 122 10.79 11.23 -17.04
CA SER A 122 10.51 12.49 -16.35
C SER A 122 11.73 13.43 -16.31
N PRO A 123 11.65 14.68 -16.82
CA PRO A 123 12.80 15.60 -16.84
C PRO A 123 13.07 16.28 -15.49
N ILE A 124 12.15 16.19 -14.53
CA ILE A 124 12.17 16.98 -13.28
C ILE A 124 12.82 16.20 -12.12
N SER A 125 12.98 14.88 -12.26
CA SER A 125 13.37 13.98 -11.15
C SER A 125 14.82 13.52 -11.21
N ASN A 126 15.70 14.27 -11.89
CA ASN A 126 17.10 13.87 -12.13
C ASN A 126 17.84 13.56 -10.82
N LEU A 127 17.72 14.41 -9.79
CA LEU A 127 18.35 14.13 -8.50
C LEU A 127 17.76 12.89 -7.82
N THR A 128 16.42 12.74 -7.81
CA THR A 128 15.77 11.58 -7.21
C THR A 128 16.25 10.27 -7.85
N LYS A 129 16.45 10.27 -9.18
CA LYS A 129 16.90 9.10 -9.95
C LYS A 129 18.32 8.64 -9.60
N ILE A 130 19.18 9.55 -9.13
CA ILE A 130 20.53 9.20 -8.68
C ILE A 130 20.45 8.27 -7.45
N PHE A 131 19.53 8.56 -6.53
CA PHE A 131 19.29 7.73 -5.35
C PHE A 131 18.43 6.49 -5.64
N PHE A 132 17.47 6.63 -6.56
CA PHE A 132 16.37 5.68 -6.71
C PHE A 132 16.02 5.41 -8.19
N PRO A 133 16.94 4.85 -8.99
CA PRO A 133 16.70 4.64 -10.42
C PRO A 133 15.59 3.61 -10.70
N ASP A 134 15.42 2.61 -9.84
CA ASP A 134 14.37 1.58 -9.94
C ASP A 134 13.21 1.85 -8.98
N ILE A 135 11.98 1.92 -9.49
CA ILE A 135 10.77 2.25 -8.71
C ILE A 135 10.41 1.21 -7.64
N LEU A 136 10.70 -0.08 -7.85
CA LEU A 136 10.38 -1.13 -6.88
C LEU A 136 11.33 -1.06 -5.69
N ILE A 137 12.62 -0.88 -5.96
CA ILE A 137 13.64 -0.65 -4.95
C ILE A 137 13.34 0.65 -4.20
N ALA A 138 13.05 1.73 -4.93
CA ALA A 138 12.66 3.02 -4.37
C ALA A 138 11.48 2.88 -3.39
N TYR A 139 10.40 2.21 -3.81
CA TYR A 139 9.21 2.04 -2.98
C TYR A 139 9.51 1.30 -1.68
N LYS A 140 10.31 0.23 -1.74
CA LYS A 140 10.71 -0.55 -0.55
C LYS A 140 11.50 0.30 0.44
N ILE A 141 12.45 1.11 -0.05
CA ILE A 141 13.32 1.94 0.78
C ILE A 141 12.52 3.13 1.37
N ILE A 142 11.88 3.92 0.51
CA ILE A 142 11.20 5.17 0.89
C ILE A 142 10.02 4.93 1.85
N LYS A 143 9.35 3.77 1.75
CA LYS A 143 8.28 3.41 2.70
C LYS A 143 8.77 3.43 4.16
N ASN A 144 10.02 3.06 4.39
CA ASN A 144 10.61 2.92 5.72
C ASN A 144 11.42 4.14 6.17
N ILE A 145 11.64 5.12 5.27
CA ILE A 145 12.29 6.39 5.63
C ILE A 145 11.24 7.34 6.24
N LYS A 146 11.57 7.92 7.40
CA LYS A 146 10.75 8.97 8.02
C LYS A 146 10.69 10.19 7.11
N LYS A 147 9.49 10.58 6.70
CA LYS A 147 9.25 11.74 5.84
C LYS A 147 9.36 13.00 6.68
N THR A 148 10.38 13.80 6.41
CA THR A 148 10.65 15.10 7.00
C THR A 148 10.98 16.09 5.89
N HIS A 149 10.95 17.39 6.19
CA HIS A 149 11.41 18.41 5.25
C HIS A 149 12.83 18.12 4.75
N LEU A 150 13.78 17.80 5.64
CA LEU A 150 15.17 17.51 5.26
C LEU A 150 15.31 16.29 4.34
N THR A 151 14.58 15.20 4.59
CA THR A 151 14.60 14.03 3.69
C THR A 151 13.98 14.34 2.34
N THR A 152 12.95 15.20 2.30
CA THR A 152 12.37 15.67 1.04
C THR A 152 13.39 16.51 0.27
N GLN A 153 14.05 17.47 0.92
CA GLN A 153 15.11 18.28 0.32
C GLN A 153 16.25 17.40 -0.21
N LEU A 154 16.68 16.41 0.55
CA LEU A 154 17.74 15.47 0.17
C LEU A 154 17.44 14.79 -1.16
N PHE A 155 16.27 14.19 -1.29
CA PHE A 155 15.97 13.36 -2.45
C PHE A 155 15.44 14.13 -3.65
N THR A 156 14.84 15.30 -3.44
CA THR A 156 14.22 16.08 -4.53
C THR A 156 15.02 17.32 -4.92
N GLY A 157 15.93 17.77 -4.06
CA GLY A 157 16.63 19.05 -4.24
C GLY A 157 15.73 20.26 -4.00
N HIS A 158 14.46 20.05 -3.68
CA HIS A 158 13.51 21.12 -3.40
C HIS A 158 13.68 21.59 -1.97
N GLY A 159 14.34 22.72 -1.77
CA GLY A 159 14.68 23.18 -0.43
C GLY A 159 15.56 24.41 -0.40
N VAL A 160 16.19 24.62 0.74
CA VAL A 160 16.98 25.82 1.06
C VAL A 160 18.40 25.80 0.48
N ASN A 161 18.69 24.98 -0.52
CA ASN A 161 19.96 25.05 -1.24
C ASN A 161 19.92 26.24 -2.22
N LYS A 162 21.04 26.95 -2.41
CA LYS A 162 21.03 28.19 -3.20
C LYS A 162 20.63 27.98 -4.66
N ALA A 163 20.95 26.83 -5.27
CA ALA A 163 20.51 26.54 -6.64
C ALA A 163 18.97 26.56 -6.76
N TYR A 164 18.27 25.93 -5.81
CA TYR A 164 16.81 25.98 -5.74
C TYR A 164 16.30 27.37 -5.38
N LEU A 165 16.87 28.03 -4.36
CA LEU A 165 16.42 29.37 -3.95
C LEU A 165 16.57 30.41 -5.06
N TYR A 166 17.66 30.36 -5.83
CA TYR A 166 17.89 31.23 -6.98
C TYR A 166 16.86 30.99 -8.10
N LYS A 167 16.56 29.73 -8.42
CA LYS A 167 15.51 29.36 -9.39
C LYS A 167 14.14 29.98 -9.05
N TYR A 168 13.84 30.11 -7.76
CA TYR A 168 12.60 30.73 -7.27
C TYR A 168 12.76 32.21 -6.89
N LYS A 169 13.86 32.86 -7.27
CA LYS A 169 14.15 34.28 -7.03
C LYS A 169 14.17 34.67 -5.56
N LEU A 170 14.49 33.73 -4.68
CA LEU A 170 14.66 33.96 -3.24
C LEU A 170 16.11 34.27 -2.88
N SER A 171 17.08 33.76 -3.65
CA SER A 171 18.51 34.09 -3.50
C SER A 171 19.00 34.95 -4.66
N SER A 172 19.96 35.84 -4.40
CA SER A 172 20.63 36.65 -5.44
C SER A 172 21.63 35.86 -6.29
N SER A 173 22.11 34.72 -5.79
CA SER A 173 23.07 33.86 -6.49
C SER A 173 22.81 32.37 -6.19
N PRO A 174 23.02 31.47 -7.17
CA PRO A 174 23.00 30.02 -6.95
C PRO A 174 24.32 29.48 -6.36
N GLY A 175 25.37 30.31 -6.31
CA GLY A 175 26.75 29.92 -6.02
C GLY A 175 26.98 29.42 -4.59
N CYS A 176 27.77 28.35 -4.45
CA CYS A 176 28.16 27.79 -3.17
C CYS A 176 29.14 28.69 -2.42
N ILE A 177 29.20 28.57 -1.10
CA ILE A 177 30.15 29.32 -0.26
C ILE A 177 31.60 28.84 -0.50
N CYS A 178 31.79 27.60 -0.95
CA CYS A 178 33.13 27.11 -1.26
C CYS A 178 33.70 27.67 -2.57
N ASP A 179 32.82 28.00 -3.52
CA ASP A 179 33.15 28.54 -4.84
C ASP A 179 31.87 29.14 -5.41
N GLU A 180 31.86 30.45 -5.65
CA GLU A 180 30.70 31.18 -6.14
C GLU A 180 30.33 30.79 -7.58
N ASN A 181 31.27 30.22 -8.34
CA ASN A 181 31.03 29.77 -9.71
C ASN A 181 30.37 28.39 -9.78
N LEU A 182 30.30 27.65 -8.67
CA LEU A 182 29.65 26.35 -8.59
C LEU A 182 28.27 26.47 -7.96
N GLU A 183 27.24 25.97 -8.65
CA GLU A 183 25.89 25.96 -8.08
C GLU A 183 25.83 25.08 -6.81
N GLN A 184 25.24 25.62 -5.74
CA GLN A 184 25.01 24.89 -4.51
C GLN A 184 23.81 23.94 -4.66
N THR A 185 24.03 22.81 -5.35
CA THR A 185 23.07 21.71 -5.45
C THR A 185 23.27 20.71 -4.32
N VAL A 186 22.26 19.87 -4.04
CA VAL A 186 22.42 18.76 -3.08
C VAL A 186 23.52 17.79 -3.53
N GLU A 187 23.65 17.57 -4.85
CA GLU A 187 24.71 16.73 -5.41
C GLU A 187 26.10 17.28 -5.06
N HIS A 188 26.36 18.55 -5.38
CA HIS A 188 27.61 19.22 -5.03
C HIS A 188 27.87 19.16 -3.52
N LEU A 189 26.87 19.48 -2.70
CA LEU A 189 27.01 19.50 -1.23
C LEU A 189 27.42 18.15 -0.63
N LEU A 190 27.00 17.04 -1.23
CA LEU A 190 27.23 15.69 -0.72
C LEU A 190 28.46 15.02 -1.33
N ILE A 191 28.84 15.38 -2.56
CA ILE A 191 29.86 14.67 -3.34
C ILE A 191 31.12 15.52 -3.51
N ASP A 192 30.96 16.78 -3.93
CA ASP A 192 32.08 17.58 -4.44
C ASP A 192 32.53 18.70 -3.50
N CYS A 193 31.69 19.09 -2.54
CA CYS A 193 31.90 20.30 -1.75
C CYS A 193 33.06 20.10 -0.74
N PRO A 194 34.17 20.86 -0.88
CA PRO A 194 35.34 20.68 -0.01
C PRO A 194 35.04 20.99 1.46
N ARG A 195 34.01 21.80 1.74
CA ARG A 195 33.54 22.13 3.11
C ARG A 195 33.08 20.90 3.89
N PHE A 196 32.60 19.86 3.19
CA PHE A 196 32.07 18.65 3.80
C PHE A 196 32.97 17.42 3.56
N SER A 197 34.14 17.61 2.93
CA SER A 197 35.10 16.55 2.59
C SER A 197 35.48 15.69 3.79
N LYS A 198 35.83 16.30 4.92
CA LYS A 198 36.19 15.57 6.15
C LYS A 198 35.04 14.67 6.63
N THR A 199 33.83 15.21 6.74
CA THR A 199 32.67 14.43 7.20
C THR A 199 32.21 13.38 6.18
N SER A 200 32.43 13.65 4.89
CA SER A 200 32.21 12.67 3.83
C SER A 200 33.17 11.51 4.00
N PHE A 201 34.48 11.79 4.10
CA PHE A 201 35.53 10.79 4.27
C PHE A 201 35.33 9.92 5.51
N GLU A 202 34.98 10.50 6.67
CA GLU A 202 34.64 9.74 7.88
C GLU A 202 33.48 8.74 7.65
N SER A 203 32.48 9.16 6.86
CA SER A 203 31.33 8.34 6.50
C SER A 203 31.71 7.24 5.50
N GLU A 204 32.55 7.56 4.51
CA GLU A 204 33.10 6.62 3.53
C GLU A 204 33.93 5.54 4.20
N CYS A 205 34.82 5.90 5.14
CA CYS A 205 35.58 4.95 5.94
C CYS A 205 34.66 4.02 6.75
N SER A 206 33.59 4.57 7.33
CA SER A 206 32.62 3.78 8.11
C SER A 206 31.80 2.82 7.24
N MET A 207 31.53 3.19 5.98
CA MET A 207 30.80 2.35 5.02
C MET A 207 31.71 1.38 4.25
N GLY A 208 33.02 1.67 4.16
CA GLY A 208 33.93 0.98 3.25
C GLY A 208 33.67 1.28 1.78
N VAL A 209 32.98 2.39 1.46
CA VAL A 209 32.56 2.76 0.10
C VAL A 209 32.67 4.28 -0.07
N THR A 210 33.33 4.72 -1.15
CA THR A 210 33.40 6.14 -1.54
C THR A 210 32.04 6.64 -2.01
N ILE A 211 31.66 7.86 -1.66
CA ILE A 211 30.41 8.46 -2.11
C ILE A 211 30.63 9.06 -3.51
N LYS A 212 29.95 8.52 -4.51
CA LYS A 212 30.00 8.99 -5.90
C LYS A 212 28.60 9.03 -6.49
N LYS A 213 28.39 9.85 -7.53
CA LYS A 213 27.08 10.00 -8.18
C LYS A 213 26.52 8.66 -8.67
N ASP A 214 27.37 7.83 -9.28
CA ASP A 214 27.00 6.56 -9.89
C ASP A 214 26.68 5.44 -8.88
N ASN A 215 27.13 5.55 -7.64
CA ASN A 215 26.95 4.49 -6.63
C ASN A 215 25.99 4.84 -5.49
N LEU A 216 25.39 6.04 -5.48
CA LEU A 216 24.40 6.42 -4.46
C LEU A 216 23.22 5.44 -4.39
N SER A 217 22.76 4.93 -5.53
CA SER A 217 21.70 3.91 -5.56
C SER A 217 22.09 2.60 -4.86
N ILE A 218 23.39 2.23 -4.88
CA ILE A 218 23.93 1.04 -4.22
C ILE A 218 24.03 1.30 -2.72
N ILE A 219 24.57 2.45 -2.32
CA ILE A 219 24.64 2.90 -0.92
C ILE A 219 23.25 2.90 -0.28
N MET A 220 22.22 3.36 -1.00
CA MET A 220 20.85 3.40 -0.51
C MET A 220 20.21 2.00 -0.36
N GLN A 221 20.67 0.99 -1.09
CA GLN A 221 20.13 -0.37 -1.00
C GLN A 221 20.66 -1.12 0.22
N ASP A 222 21.93 -0.93 0.58
CA ASP A 222 22.50 -1.52 1.79
C ASP A 222 21.98 -0.82 3.06
N ASN A 223 21.52 -1.59 4.05
CA ASN A 223 20.90 -1.04 5.25
C ASN A 223 21.88 -0.29 6.15
N ASN A 224 23.12 -0.77 6.25
CA ASN A 224 24.16 -0.17 7.08
C ASN A 224 24.69 1.11 6.43
N CYS A 225 25.08 1.01 5.16
CA CYS A 225 25.54 2.15 4.36
C CYS A 225 24.46 3.23 4.27
N ARG A 226 23.19 2.87 4.00
CA ARG A 226 22.09 3.84 3.99
C ARG A 226 21.97 4.57 5.32
N THR A 227 22.07 3.86 6.45
CA THR A 227 21.97 4.49 7.77
C THR A 227 23.09 5.50 8.00
N ILE A 228 24.33 5.14 7.65
CA ILE A 228 25.50 6.01 7.80
C ILE A 228 25.39 7.22 6.86
N PHE A 229 25.14 6.96 5.58
CA PHE A 229 24.96 7.99 4.56
C PHE A 229 23.85 8.99 4.92
N MET A 230 22.69 8.51 5.37
CA MET A 230 21.57 9.37 5.77
C MET A 230 21.94 10.27 6.96
N LYS A 231 22.73 9.78 7.92
CA LYS A 231 23.21 10.62 9.04
C LYS A 231 24.10 11.76 8.54
N PHE A 232 25.05 11.44 7.65
CA PHE A 232 25.92 12.41 6.99
C PHE A 232 25.11 13.44 6.18
N ALA A 233 24.30 12.98 5.25
CA ALA A 233 23.55 13.85 4.34
C ALA A 233 22.59 14.79 5.10
N LEU A 234 21.89 14.27 6.12
CA LEU A 234 21.03 15.10 6.97
C LEU A 234 21.82 16.08 7.84
N ARG A 235 23.08 15.78 8.22
CA ARG A 235 23.94 16.73 8.93
C ARG A 235 24.33 17.89 8.01
N VAL A 236 24.76 17.60 6.78
CA VAL A 236 25.06 18.61 5.75
C VAL A 236 23.86 19.51 5.52
N LEU A 237 22.67 18.95 5.28
CA LEU A 237 21.48 19.74 5.02
C LEU A 237 21.02 20.60 6.21
N ARG A 238 21.28 20.17 7.46
CA ARG A 238 21.01 21.02 8.64
C ARG A 238 21.93 22.24 8.69
N ILE A 239 23.19 22.07 8.31
CA ILE A 239 24.16 23.19 8.23
C ILE A 239 23.68 24.17 7.16
N ILE A 240 23.38 23.68 5.96
CA ILE A 240 22.89 24.51 4.85
C ILE A 240 21.55 25.20 5.18
N SER A 241 20.66 24.52 5.92
CA SER A 241 19.41 25.13 6.37
C SER A 241 19.62 26.31 7.31
N LYS A 242 20.65 26.27 8.16
CA LYS A 242 20.99 27.41 9.02
C LYS A 242 21.62 28.55 8.23
N GLU A 243 22.50 28.22 7.28
CA GLU A 243 23.21 29.20 6.46
C GLU A 243 22.27 29.98 5.53
N ASN A 244 21.36 29.28 4.87
CA ASN A 244 20.50 29.87 3.84
C ASN A 244 19.09 30.18 4.34
N GLY A 245 18.59 29.49 5.36
CA GLY A 245 17.23 29.69 5.88
C GLY A 245 17.04 30.99 6.66
N SER A 246 18.12 31.58 7.17
CA SER A 246 18.09 32.79 8.01
C SER A 246 17.89 34.09 7.23
N LYS A 247 17.70 34.05 5.91
CA LYS A 247 17.64 35.24 5.04
C LYS A 247 16.28 35.50 4.37
N HIS A 248 15.23 34.74 4.73
CA HIS A 248 13.92 34.81 4.06
C HIS A 248 12.74 35.06 5.01
N ILE A 249 13.01 35.57 6.21
CA ILE A 249 12.02 36.05 7.15
C ILE A 249 12.39 37.50 7.45
N ASP A 250 12.06 38.41 6.54
CA ASP A 250 11.89 39.85 6.76
C ASP A 250 10.98 40.39 5.65
#